data_AF-A0A2K9DF07-F1
#
_entry.id   AF-A0A2K9DF07-F1
#
_cell.length_a   1.000
_cell.length_b   1.000
_cell.length_c   1.000
_cell.angle_alpha   90.00
_cell.angle_beta   90.00
_cell.angle_gamma   90.00
#
_symmetry.space_group_name_H-M   'P 1'
#
loop_
_entity.id
_entity.type
_entity.pdbx_description
1 polymer ?
#
loop_
_entity_poly.entity_id
_entity_poly.type
_entity_poly.pdbx_seq_one_letter_code
_entity_poly.pdbx_strand_id
1 'polypeptide(L)' 'MEAISLTTTGGWASAYSVTYRVYVSGVGWTAWVADGATAGTTGQGRAIEAIEIKLVKR' A
#
# COMPACT_ATOMS: atom_id res chain seq x y z
N MET A 1 -11.44 -0.04 -7.54
CA MET A 1 -10.03 0.27 -7.24
C MET A 1 -9.32 -1.06 -7.01
N GLU A 2 -8.27 -1.36 -7.77
CA GLU A 2 -7.59 -2.67 -7.72
C GLU A 2 -6.18 -2.59 -7.15
N ALA A 3 -5.56 -1.41 -7.25
CA ALA A 3 -4.24 -1.14 -6.74
C ALA A 3 -4.12 0.30 -6.22
N ILE A 4 -3.20 0.51 -5.28
CA ILE A 4 -2.85 1.83 -4.73
C ILE A 4 -1.33 2.00 -4.64
N SER A 5 -0.88 3.25 -4.61
CA SER A 5 0.48 3.64 -4.26
C SER A 5 0.43 4.80 -3.28
N LEU A 6 1.19 4.67 -2.18
CA LEU A 6 1.31 5.64 -1.10
C LEU A 6 2.79 6.00 -0.91
N THR A 7 3.05 7.29 -0.74
CA THR A 7 4.37 7.83 -0.40
C THR A 7 4.23 8.95 0.62
N THR A 8 5.22 9.09 1.49
CA THR A 8 5.35 10.25 2.39
C THR A 8 5.87 11.46 1.64
N THR A 9 5.42 12.67 1.98
CA THR A 9 5.87 13.91 1.34
C THR A 9 6.32 14.96 2.36
N GLY A 10 7.02 15.99 1.89
CA GLY A 10 7.55 17.06 2.74
C GLY A 10 8.56 16.55 3.78
N GLY A 11 8.62 17.21 4.94
CA GLY A 11 9.55 16.83 6.03
C GLY A 11 9.32 15.42 6.60
N TRP A 12 8.17 14.79 6.32
CA TRP A 12 7.89 13.42 6.74
C TRP A 12 8.65 12.39 5.91
N ALA A 13 8.98 12.71 4.65
CA ALA A 13 9.68 11.80 3.76
C ALA A 13 11.13 11.52 4.19
N SER A 14 11.74 12.44 4.93
CA SER A 14 13.09 12.26 5.48
C SER A 14 13.10 11.56 6.84
N ALA A 15 11.98 11.58 7.58
CA ALA A 15 11.89 11.06 8.95
C ALA A 15 11.20 9.68 9.03
N TYR A 16 10.35 9.35 8.07
CA TYR A 16 9.54 8.14 8.08
C TYR A 16 9.50 7.48 6.70
N SER A 17 9.19 6.18 6.71
CA SER A 17 8.76 5.41 5.55
C SER A 17 7.33 4.94 5.78
N VAL A 18 6.54 4.90 4.71
CA VAL A 18 5.19 4.33 4.74
C VAL A 18 5.25 2.93 4.16
N THR A 19 4.83 1.94 4.96
CA THR A 19 4.64 0.56 4.50
C THR A 19 3.17 0.20 4.61
N TYR A 20 2.65 -0.46 3.58
CA TYR A 20 1.23 -0.72 3.45
C TYR A 20 0.97 -2.01 2.68
N ARG A 21 -0.22 -2.55 2.87
CA ARG A 21 -0.77 -3.67 2.10
C ARG A 21 -2.27 -3.50 1.96
N VAL A 22 -2.85 -4.24 1.03
CA VAL A 22 -4.29 -4.20 0.78
C VAL A 22 -4.87 -5.59 0.84
N TYR A 23 -6.14 -5.68 1.22
CA TYR A 23 -6.93 -6.89 1.09
C TYR A 23 -7.68 -6.83 -0.24
N VAL A 24 -7.37 -7.75 -1.15
CA VAL A 24 -8.02 -7.85 -2.47
C VAL A 24 -9.05 -8.96 -2.43
N SER A 25 -10.26 -8.65 -2.90
CA SER A 25 -11.37 -9.60 -2.95
C SER A 25 -10.97 -10.90 -3.67
N GLY A 26 -11.17 -12.04 -3.01
CA GLY A 26 -10.81 -13.36 -3.52
C GLY A 26 -9.30 -13.64 -3.66
N VAL A 27 -8.42 -12.76 -3.16
CA VAL A 27 -6.96 -13.00 -3.04
C VAL A 27 -6.56 -13.03 -1.56
N GLY A 28 -7.10 -12.11 -0.77
CA GLY A 28 -6.68 -11.87 0.61
C GLY A 28 -5.67 -10.73 0.71
N TRP A 29 -4.90 -10.75 1.80
CA TRP A 29 -3.85 -9.75 2.03
C TRP A 29 -2.70 -9.91 1.04
N THR A 30 -2.33 -8.83 0.37
CA THR A 30 -1.12 -8.78 -0.45
C THR A 30 0.14 -8.72 0.42
N ALA A 31 1.30 -8.92 -0.21
CA ALA A 31 2.58 -8.61 0.40
C ALA A 31 2.64 -7.12 0.81
N TRP A 32 3.43 -6.84 1.84
CA TRP A 32 3.76 -5.48 2.24
C TRP A 32 4.63 -4.82 1.18
N VAL A 33 4.30 -3.58 0.85
CA VAL A 33 5.08 -2.70 -0.01
C VAL A 33 5.39 -1.41 0.75
N ALA A 34 6.27 -0.58 0.21
CA ALA A 34 6.65 0.68 0.84
C ALA A 34 6.91 1.79 -0.19
N ASP A 35 6.82 3.04 0.26
CA ASP A 35 7.38 4.23 -0.39
C ASP A 35 7.15 4.29 -1.91
N GLY A 36 5.87 4.29 -2.33
CA GLY A 36 5.46 4.44 -3.73
C GLY A 36 5.30 3.14 -4.52
N ALA A 37 5.70 1.99 -3.98
CA ALA A 37 5.53 0.69 -4.65
C ALA A 37 4.06 0.22 -4.67
N THR A 38 3.58 -0.32 -5.78
CA THR A 38 2.16 -0.67 -5.94
C THR A 38 1.69 -1.81 -5.03
N ALA A 39 0.64 -1.59 -4.24
CA ALA A 39 -0.09 -2.62 -3.51
C ALA A 39 -1.40 -2.97 -4.23
N GLY A 40 -1.69 -4.26 -4.41
CA GLY A 40 -2.92 -4.75 -5.04
C GLY A 40 -2.68 -5.59 -6.29
N THR A 41 -3.66 -5.61 -7.17
CA THR A 41 -3.60 -6.31 -8.46
C THR A 41 -3.87 -5.34 -9.60
N THR A 42 -3.25 -5.55 -10.77
CA THR A 42 -3.50 -4.73 -11.96
C THR A 42 -4.17 -5.58 -13.04
N GLY A 43 -5.35 -5.14 -13.51
CA GLY A 43 -6.02 -5.76 -14.66
C GLY A 43 -6.77 -7.04 -14.34
N GLN A 44 -7.12 -7.26 -13.07
CA GLN A 44 -7.78 -8.50 -12.63
C GLN A 44 -9.28 -8.34 -12.34
N GLY A 45 -9.85 -7.14 -12.42
CA GLY A 45 -11.26 -6.90 -12.09
C GLY A 45 -11.58 -6.96 -10.59
N ARG A 46 -10.56 -7.02 -9.71
CA ARG A 46 -10.74 -7.32 -8.28
C ARG A 46 -10.70 -6.05 -7.42
N ALA A 47 -11.69 -5.91 -6.55
CA ALA A 47 -11.78 -4.77 -5.64
C ALA A 47 -10.84 -4.89 -4.44
N ILE A 48 -10.31 -3.75 -3.98
CA ILE A 48 -9.70 -3.60 -2.66
C ILE A 48 -10.82 -3.41 -1.62
N GLU A 49 -10.79 -4.23 -0.57
CA GLU A 49 -11.80 -4.22 0.51
C GLU A 49 -11.25 -3.66 1.83
N ALA A 50 -9.93 -3.72 2.04
CA ALA A 50 -9.28 -3.14 3.21
C ALA A 50 -7.86 -2.67 2.91
N ILE A 51 -7.35 -1.73 3.70
CA ILE A 51 -5.99 -1.20 3.61
C ILE A 51 -5.40 -1.23 5.02
N GLU A 52 -4.18 -1.74 5.15
CA GLU A 52 -3.40 -1.67 6.38
C GLU A 52 -2.14 -0.83 6.12
N ILE A 53 -1.88 0.15 7.00
CA ILE A 53 -0.81 1.13 6.85
C ILE A 53 -0.01 1.18 8.15
N LYS A 54 1.32 1.22 8.01
CA LYS A 54 2.28 1.43 9.09
C LYS A 54 3.21 2.58 8.70
N LEU A 55 3.36 3.53 9.62
CA LEU A 55 4.39 4.56 9.52
C LEU A 55 5.59 4.09 10.34
N VAL A 56 6.74 3.93 9.70
CA VAL A 56 7.97 3.43 10.32
C VAL A 56 9.00 4.54 10.32
N LYS A 57 9.62 4.79 11.47
CA LYS A 57 10.71 5.77 11.56
C LYS A 57 11.93 5.27 10.78
N ARG A 58 12.57 6.16 10.03
CA ARG A 58 13.85 5.86 9.35
C ARG A 58 15.02 5.81 10.32
#